data_AF-A0A925HWY1-F1
#
_entry.id   AF-A0A925HWY1-F1
#
_cell.length_a   1.000
_cell.length_b   1.000
_cell.length_c   1.000
_cell.angle_alpha   90.00
_cell.angle_beta   90.00
_cell.angle_gamma   90.00
#
_symmetry.space_group_name_H-M   'P 1'
#
loop_
_entity.id
_entity.type
_entity.pdbx_description
1 polymer ?
#
loop_
_entity_poly.entity_id
_entity_poly.type
_entity_poly.pdbx_seq_one_letter_code
_entity_poly.pdbx_strand_id
1 'polypeptide(L)'
;MATSLLTMTLTLLIATALVALPLLRLRRAQIAVQGTLGTLCLAAGCGGFFAFCSGFFGDFTTARVLAADAATVTADESTFFVKLPEGQLHTLPKVNPDGVLIPEGRPEWVGRNVTVGSEHSLAVCSGPYSSEAEADRALNDVLKTKTDEYIAEQLGSTLAPQLVGYNVQKIKRDLVRQENVYHEQIGVSIGPMHQVHALLQFGPEFRQEVTHKWTDLTAYYRLLQTGLIAAGALLFLGTVFSYFRLDNATRGYYTGRLQFMTAAAILAIVGSGAVLAQWIYWL
;
A
#
# COMPACT_ATOMS: atom_id res chain seq x y z
N MET A 1 40.22 -19.99 26.86
CA MET A 1 38.73 -19.89 26.82
C MET A 1 38.24 -18.51 26.41
N ALA A 2 38.81 -17.40 26.90
CA ALA A 2 38.38 -16.06 26.49
C ALA A 2 38.57 -15.74 25.00
N THR A 3 39.65 -16.25 24.38
CA THR A 3 39.94 -16.04 22.95
C THR A 3 38.96 -16.77 22.03
N SER A 4 38.52 -17.98 22.39
CA SER A 4 37.57 -18.74 21.55
C SER A 4 36.17 -18.13 21.56
N LEU A 5 35.77 -17.53 22.68
CA LEU A 5 34.46 -16.90 22.84
C LEU A 5 34.37 -15.61 22.01
N LEU A 6 35.47 -14.84 21.97
CA LEU A 6 35.57 -13.61 21.17
C LEU A 6 35.64 -13.89 19.66
N THR A 7 36.32 -14.96 19.24
CA THR A 7 36.33 -15.36 17.82
C THR A 7 34.95 -15.83 17.36
N MET A 8 34.20 -16.56 18.19
CA MET A 8 32.87 -17.04 17.81
C MET A 8 31.85 -15.91 17.70
N THR A 9 31.84 -14.96 18.64
CA THR A 9 30.93 -13.80 18.56
C THR A 9 31.23 -12.92 17.35
N LEU A 10 32.52 -12.69 17.04
CA LEU A 10 32.93 -11.93 15.87
C LEU A 10 32.50 -12.63 14.56
N THR A 11 32.67 -13.94 14.45
CA THR A 11 32.22 -14.69 13.26
C THR A 11 30.71 -14.69 13.09
N LEU A 12 29.95 -14.74 14.18
CA LEU A 12 28.49 -14.69 14.13
C LEU A 12 28.00 -13.31 13.66
N LEU A 13 28.65 -12.24 14.14
CA LEU A 13 28.36 -10.85 13.75
C LEU A 13 28.69 -10.58 12.28
N ILE A 14 29.82 -11.12 11.80
CA ILE A 14 30.22 -10.99 10.40
C ILE A 14 29.28 -11.81 9.50
N ALA A 15 28.88 -13.02 9.92
CA ALA A 15 27.94 -13.84 9.16
C ALA A 15 26.54 -13.18 9.07
N THR A 16 26.01 -12.62 10.15
CA THR A 16 24.73 -11.90 10.12
C THR A 16 24.82 -10.62 9.28
N ALA A 17 25.93 -9.88 9.37
CA ALA A 17 26.15 -8.70 8.53
C ALA A 17 26.25 -9.06 7.03
N LEU A 18 26.95 -10.14 6.68
CA LEU A 18 27.08 -10.60 5.30
C LEU A 18 25.77 -11.14 4.70
N VAL A 19 24.89 -11.74 5.52
CA VAL A 19 23.56 -12.18 5.07
C VAL A 19 22.60 -10.99 4.93
N ALA A 20 22.73 -9.96 5.78
CA ALA A 20 21.90 -8.76 5.71
C ALA A 20 22.28 -7.82 4.55
N LEU A 21 23.56 -7.79 4.15
CA LEU A 21 24.07 -6.90 3.10
C LEU A 21 23.41 -7.08 1.70
N PRO A 22 23.21 -8.30 1.17
CA PRO A 22 22.54 -8.49 -0.11
C PRO A 22 21.03 -8.18 -0.02
N LEU A 23 20.40 -8.42 1.14
CA LEU A 23 19.00 -8.07 1.39
C LEU A 23 18.76 -6.55 1.38
N LEU A 24 19.75 -5.76 1.80
CA LEU A 24 19.74 -4.30 1.74
C LEU A 24 20.04 -3.75 0.35
N ARG A 25 20.86 -4.45 -0.46
CA ARG A 25 21.21 -4.00 -1.84
C ARG A 25 20.13 -4.33 -2.88
N LEU A 26 19.27 -5.31 -2.64
CA LEU A 26 18.26 -5.77 -3.61
C LEU A 26 16.87 -5.16 -3.37
N ARG A 27 16.78 -3.84 -3.18
CA ARG A 27 15.49 -3.11 -3.08
C ARG A 27 14.55 -3.34 -4.26
N ARG A 28 15.06 -3.67 -5.45
CA ARG A 28 14.25 -3.94 -6.65
C ARG A 28 13.75 -5.39 -6.78
N ALA A 29 14.33 -6.34 -6.04
CA ALA A 29 13.88 -7.75 -6.07
C ALA A 29 12.84 -8.08 -4.99
N GLN A 30 12.61 -7.17 -4.04
CA GLN A 30 11.73 -7.40 -2.88
C GLN A 30 10.26 -7.59 -3.26
N ILE A 31 9.79 -7.04 -4.39
CA ILE A 31 8.39 -7.15 -4.83
C ILE A 31 8.06 -8.57 -5.34
N ALA A 32 9.03 -9.29 -5.92
CA ALA A 32 8.81 -10.64 -6.45
C ALA A 32 8.86 -11.76 -5.38
N VAL A 33 9.46 -11.48 -4.22
CA VAL A 33 9.64 -12.46 -3.12
C VAL A 33 8.43 -12.45 -2.15
N GLN A 34 7.51 -11.49 -2.28
CA GLN A 34 6.37 -11.26 -1.39
C GLN A 34 5.35 -12.41 -1.31
N GLY A 35 5.21 -13.23 -2.34
CA GLY A 35 4.17 -14.28 -2.36
C GLY A 35 4.56 -15.62 -1.71
N THR A 36 5.83 -16.00 -1.78
CA THR A 36 6.25 -17.39 -1.51
C THR A 36 7.12 -17.54 -0.27
N LEU A 37 7.90 -16.53 0.11
CA LEU A 37 8.86 -16.67 1.21
C LEU A 37 8.25 -16.38 2.59
N GLY A 38 7.27 -15.46 2.67
CA GLY A 38 6.60 -15.12 3.93
C GLY A 38 5.78 -16.28 4.51
N THR A 39 5.08 -17.01 3.65
CA THR A 39 4.29 -18.20 4.03
C THR A 39 5.17 -19.38 4.40
N LEU A 40 6.31 -19.58 3.71
CA LEU A 40 7.26 -20.64 4.07
C LEU A 40 7.97 -20.39 5.41
N CYS A 41 8.28 -19.13 5.75
CA CYS A 41 8.96 -18.81 7.01
C CYS A 41 8.02 -18.97 8.22
N LEU A 42 6.74 -18.60 8.08
CA LEU A 42 5.71 -18.87 9.09
C LEU A 42 5.39 -20.37 9.18
N ALA A 43 5.29 -21.10 8.07
CA ALA A 43 5.04 -22.54 8.07
C ALA A 43 6.21 -23.33 8.69
N ALA A 44 7.45 -22.98 8.39
CA ALA A 44 8.63 -23.63 8.95
C ALA A 44 8.83 -23.27 10.45
N GLY A 45 8.56 -22.02 10.84
CA GLY A 45 8.60 -21.58 12.23
C GLY A 45 7.53 -22.26 13.10
N CYS A 46 6.28 -22.30 12.61
CA CYS A 46 5.19 -22.99 13.30
C CYS A 46 5.40 -24.50 13.32
N GLY A 47 5.87 -25.11 12.22
CA GLY A 47 6.14 -26.55 12.15
C GLY A 47 7.24 -27.02 13.10
N GLY A 48 8.34 -26.26 13.21
CA GLY A 48 9.43 -26.57 14.15
C GLY A 48 9.03 -26.40 15.62
N PHE A 49 8.24 -25.36 15.93
CA PHE A 49 7.75 -25.12 17.29
C PHE A 49 6.69 -26.15 17.69
N PHE A 50 5.76 -26.50 16.79
CA PHE A 50 4.78 -27.55 17.05
C PHE A 50 5.42 -28.92 17.14
N ALA A 51 6.40 -29.29 16.31
CA ALA A 51 7.09 -30.58 16.41
C ALA A 51 7.91 -30.71 17.72
N PHE A 52 8.38 -29.59 18.28
CA PHE A 52 9.07 -29.58 19.57
C PHE A 52 8.11 -29.57 20.77
N CYS A 53 6.87 -29.07 20.59
CA CYS A 53 5.81 -29.07 21.59
C CYS A 53 4.80 -30.23 21.45
N SER A 54 4.83 -31.01 20.36
CA SER A 54 3.87 -32.08 20.03
C SER A 54 4.04 -33.36 20.86
N GLY A 55 4.75 -33.28 21.99
CA GLY A 55 4.53 -34.23 23.07
C GLY A 55 3.16 -34.08 23.75
N PHE A 56 2.33 -33.07 23.42
CA PHE A 56 1.16 -32.77 24.23
C PHE A 56 -0.17 -32.31 23.58
N PHE A 57 -0.29 -32.10 22.26
CA PHE A 57 -1.61 -31.72 21.70
C PHE A 57 -1.91 -32.36 20.34
N GLY A 58 -3.11 -32.95 20.25
CA GLY A 58 -3.65 -33.67 19.11
C GLY A 58 -4.19 -32.79 17.98
N ASP A 59 -4.55 -33.48 16.90
CA ASP A 59 -4.90 -33.01 15.57
C ASP A 59 -5.77 -31.76 15.48
N PHE A 60 -5.26 -30.76 14.75
CA PHE A 60 -6.07 -29.71 14.14
C PHE A 60 -5.65 -29.54 12.67
N THR A 61 -6.29 -30.28 11.80
CA THR A 61 -6.24 -30.07 10.35
C THR A 61 -7.46 -29.25 9.91
N THR A 62 -7.21 -28.12 9.25
CA THR A 62 -7.83 -27.60 8.00
C THR A 62 -8.07 -26.09 8.02
N ALA A 63 -7.36 -25.38 7.15
CA ALA A 63 -7.89 -24.20 6.46
C ALA A 63 -7.05 -23.95 5.21
N ARG A 64 -7.66 -24.17 4.04
CA ARG A 64 -7.12 -23.91 2.71
C ARG A 64 -8.03 -22.86 2.08
N VAL A 65 -7.53 -21.65 1.81
CA VAL A 65 -8.28 -20.63 1.06
C VAL A 65 -7.41 -20.07 -0.06
N LEU A 66 -7.86 -20.42 -1.26
CA LEU A 66 -7.80 -19.78 -2.57
C LEU A 66 -6.95 -18.50 -2.72
N ALA A 67 -5.96 -18.57 -3.62
CA ALA A 67 -5.34 -17.41 -4.26
C ALA A 67 -5.76 -17.39 -5.74
N ALA A 68 -6.37 -16.28 -6.16
CA ALA A 68 -6.78 -16.01 -7.53
C ALA A 68 -5.91 -14.88 -8.12
N ASP A 69 -5.67 -14.99 -9.42
CA ASP A 69 -4.77 -14.20 -10.26
C ASP A 69 -4.94 -12.68 -10.17
N ALA A 70 -3.80 -11.97 -10.20
CA ALA A 70 -3.72 -10.57 -10.60
C ALA A 70 -2.41 -10.30 -11.34
N ALA A 71 -2.49 -10.19 -12.67
CA ALA A 71 -1.43 -9.65 -13.51
C ALA A 71 -1.34 -8.13 -13.33
N THR A 72 -0.12 -7.59 -13.14
CA THR A 72 0.10 -6.15 -13.00
C THR A 72 1.04 -5.62 -14.09
N VAL A 73 0.48 -4.71 -14.88
CA VAL A 73 1.15 -3.80 -15.81
C VAL A 73 1.87 -2.72 -15.00
N THR A 74 3.12 -2.42 -15.35
CA THR A 74 3.92 -1.36 -14.75
C THR A 74 3.93 -0.14 -15.67
N ALA A 75 3.50 1.00 -15.15
CA ALA A 75 3.74 2.31 -15.78
C ALA A 75 4.27 3.25 -14.69
N ASP A 76 5.50 3.68 -14.92
CA ASP A 76 6.28 4.65 -14.16
C ASP A 76 5.90 6.04 -14.63
N GLU A 77 5.41 6.89 -13.73
CA GLU A 77 5.15 8.30 -14.04
C GLU A 77 5.44 9.15 -12.80
N SER A 78 6.73 9.45 -12.62
CA SER A 78 7.18 10.46 -11.66
C SER A 78 8.05 11.48 -12.38
N THR A 79 7.43 12.59 -12.80
CA THR A 79 7.96 13.96 -12.79
C THR A 79 7.06 14.84 -13.65
N PHE A 80 6.18 15.65 -13.06
CA PHE A 80 5.76 16.95 -13.64
C PHE A 80 4.85 17.72 -12.67
N PHE A 81 5.43 18.44 -11.70
CA PHE A 81 4.70 19.53 -11.04
C PHE A 81 5.53 20.81 -11.14
N VAL A 82 5.19 21.62 -12.13
CA VAL A 82 5.63 23.00 -12.25
C VAL A 82 4.75 23.84 -11.32
N LYS A 83 5.38 24.48 -10.34
CA LYS A 83 4.72 25.40 -9.41
C LYS A 83 4.39 26.70 -10.17
N LEU A 84 3.11 26.95 -10.43
CA LEU A 84 2.64 28.21 -11.03
C LEU A 84 2.46 29.30 -9.95
N PRO A 85 2.85 30.56 -10.25
CA PRO A 85 2.67 31.67 -9.34
C PRO A 85 1.21 32.14 -9.27
N GLU A 86 0.71 32.32 -8.05
CA GLU A 86 -0.57 32.98 -7.76
C GLU A 86 -0.45 34.49 -8.01
N GLY A 87 -1.25 35.02 -8.94
CA GLY A 87 -1.40 36.45 -9.11
C GLY A 87 -2.11 36.87 -10.40
N GLN A 88 -3.21 37.60 -10.22
CA GLN A 88 -3.96 38.40 -11.20
C GLN A 88 -5.11 37.74 -11.97
N LEU A 89 -6.31 37.86 -11.38
CA LEU A 89 -7.58 37.89 -12.11
C LEU A 89 -7.64 39.16 -12.99
N HIS A 90 -7.45 38.99 -14.30
CA HIS A 90 -7.93 39.93 -15.29
C HIS A 90 -8.98 39.26 -16.17
N THR A 91 -10.21 39.74 -16.10
CA THR A 91 -11.29 39.40 -17.03
C THR A 91 -11.03 40.11 -18.36
N LEU A 92 -10.38 39.41 -19.29
CA LEU A 92 -10.37 39.73 -20.71
C LEU A 92 -11.44 38.89 -21.44
N PRO A 93 -12.10 39.43 -22.48
CA PRO A 93 -12.85 38.60 -23.41
C PRO A 93 -11.86 37.71 -24.17
N LYS A 94 -11.98 36.39 -23.98
CA LYS A 94 -11.07 35.37 -24.51
C LYS A 94 -11.35 35.15 -26.00
N VAL A 95 -10.74 35.96 -26.86
CA VAL A 95 -10.57 35.62 -28.28
C VAL A 95 -9.39 34.66 -28.35
N ASN A 96 -9.66 33.40 -28.68
CA ASN A 96 -8.64 32.35 -28.80
C ASN A 96 -7.98 32.48 -30.19
N PRO A 97 -6.67 32.75 -30.31
CA PRO A 97 -6.00 32.89 -31.61
C PRO A 97 -5.84 31.56 -32.37
N ASP A 98 -6.17 30.42 -31.75
CA ASP A 98 -5.90 29.08 -32.29
C ASP A 98 -7.08 28.39 -33.00
N GLY A 99 -8.19 29.11 -33.28
CA GLY A 99 -9.27 28.59 -34.13
C GLY A 99 -10.00 27.34 -33.61
N VAL A 100 -9.84 26.97 -32.33
CA VAL A 100 -10.58 25.85 -31.73
C VAL A 100 -12.05 26.24 -31.62
N LEU A 101 -12.86 25.72 -32.54
CA LEU A 101 -14.31 25.90 -32.57
C LEU A 101 -14.92 25.13 -31.39
N ILE A 102 -15.31 25.85 -30.35
CA ILE A 102 -16.06 25.29 -29.21
C ILE A 102 -17.52 25.16 -29.66
N PRO A 103 -18.14 23.96 -29.61
CA PRO A 103 -19.53 23.79 -30.00
C PRO A 103 -20.47 24.57 -29.07
N GLU A 104 -21.57 25.08 -29.64
CA GLU A 104 -22.64 25.68 -28.85
C GLU A 104 -23.26 24.63 -27.91
N GLY A 105 -23.62 25.03 -26.69
CA GLY A 105 -24.20 24.12 -25.68
C GLY A 105 -23.21 23.47 -24.73
N ARG A 106 -21.93 23.89 -24.72
CA ARG A 106 -20.95 23.46 -23.71
C ARG A 106 -21.39 23.90 -22.30
N PRO A 107 -21.54 22.98 -21.33
CA PRO A 107 -21.91 23.34 -19.96
C PRO A 107 -20.88 24.25 -19.29
N GLU A 108 -21.33 25.18 -18.45
CA GLU A 108 -20.45 26.19 -17.81
C GLU A 108 -19.39 25.60 -16.87
N TRP A 109 -19.65 24.40 -16.33
CA TRP A 109 -18.72 23.69 -15.46
C TRP A 109 -17.53 23.11 -16.24
N VAL A 110 -17.62 22.98 -17.57
CA VAL A 110 -16.52 22.46 -18.37
C VAL A 110 -15.38 23.47 -18.41
N GLY A 111 -14.24 23.11 -17.80
CA GLY A 111 -13.06 23.95 -17.71
C GLY A 111 -13.02 24.90 -16.51
N ARG A 112 -13.94 24.75 -15.55
CA ARG A 112 -13.92 25.48 -14.27
C ARG A 112 -14.15 24.51 -13.10
N ASN A 113 -13.43 24.73 -12.01
CA ASN A 113 -13.78 24.08 -10.74
C ASN A 113 -14.98 24.83 -10.15
N VAL A 114 -16.13 24.15 -10.09
CA VAL A 114 -17.37 24.71 -9.56
C VAL A 114 -17.60 24.10 -8.19
N THR A 115 -17.72 24.92 -7.15
CA THR A 115 -18.22 24.44 -5.86
C THR A 115 -19.73 24.62 -5.83
N VAL A 116 -20.47 23.52 -5.73
CA VAL A 116 -21.94 23.54 -5.69
C VAL A 116 -22.38 23.28 -4.26
N GLY A 117 -22.67 24.34 -3.52
CA GLY A 117 -23.11 24.23 -2.13
C GLY A 117 -22.03 23.66 -1.20
N SER A 118 -22.37 22.62 -0.44
CA SER A 118 -21.47 21.93 0.50
C SER A 118 -20.71 20.74 -0.12
N GLU A 119 -20.97 20.46 -1.39
CA GLU A 119 -20.31 19.40 -2.15
C GLU A 119 -19.06 19.97 -2.84
N HIS A 120 -17.93 19.29 -2.67
CA HIS A 120 -16.74 19.60 -3.44
C HIS A 120 -16.89 18.98 -4.81
N SER A 121 -17.02 19.81 -5.85
CA SER A 121 -17.08 19.32 -7.21
C SER A 121 -15.79 19.62 -7.97
N LEU A 122 -15.34 18.66 -8.76
CA LEU A 122 -14.10 18.73 -9.52
C LEU A 122 -14.40 18.36 -10.98
N ALA A 123 -14.17 19.29 -11.89
CA ALA A 123 -14.31 19.03 -13.32
C ALA A 123 -13.07 18.29 -13.81
N VAL A 124 -13.29 17.11 -14.40
CA VAL A 124 -12.24 16.27 -14.98
C VAL A 124 -12.47 16.07 -16.46
N CYS A 125 -11.39 15.75 -17.18
CA CYS A 125 -11.41 15.58 -18.60
C CYS A 125 -10.41 14.50 -19.05
N SER A 126 -10.79 13.68 -20.03
CA SER A 126 -9.92 12.68 -20.63
C SER A 126 -8.74 13.29 -21.41
N GLY A 127 -8.97 14.42 -22.08
CA GLY A 127 -8.11 14.93 -23.15
C GLY A 127 -8.62 14.53 -24.54
N PRO A 128 -7.99 15.00 -25.63
CA PRO A 128 -8.45 14.75 -26.99
C PRO A 128 -7.92 13.41 -27.53
N TYR A 129 -8.82 12.53 -27.97
CA TYR A 129 -8.48 11.22 -28.54
C TYR A 129 -9.12 10.98 -29.90
N SER A 130 -8.57 10.03 -30.64
CA SER A 130 -9.05 9.67 -31.98
C SER A 130 -10.42 8.98 -31.97
N SER A 131 -10.77 8.31 -30.87
CA SER A 131 -12.02 7.56 -30.71
C SER A 131 -12.67 7.80 -29.36
N GLU A 132 -14.00 7.74 -29.33
CA GLU A 132 -14.79 7.90 -28.10
C GLU A 132 -14.43 6.84 -27.04
N ALA A 133 -14.29 5.58 -27.44
CA ALA A 133 -13.92 4.49 -26.52
C ALA A 133 -12.52 4.64 -25.91
N GLU A 134 -11.60 5.35 -26.59
CA GLU A 134 -10.29 5.71 -26.04
C GLU A 134 -10.41 6.86 -25.05
N ALA A 135 -11.19 7.90 -25.39
CA ALA A 135 -11.49 9.00 -24.49
C ALA A 135 -12.16 8.53 -23.19
N ASP A 136 -13.10 7.59 -23.27
CA ASP A 136 -13.76 7.00 -22.10
C ASP A 136 -12.80 6.21 -21.20
N ARG A 137 -11.85 5.49 -21.79
CA ARG A 137 -10.82 4.76 -21.04
C ARG A 137 -9.87 5.73 -20.34
N ALA A 138 -9.41 6.76 -21.04
CA ALA A 138 -8.59 7.81 -20.44
C ALA A 138 -9.34 8.56 -19.33
N LEU A 139 -10.64 8.81 -19.49
CA LEU A 139 -11.46 9.40 -18.45
C LEU A 139 -11.48 8.55 -17.17
N ASN A 140 -11.52 7.21 -17.30
CA ASN A 140 -11.49 6.30 -16.15
C ASN A 140 -10.22 6.50 -15.31
N ASP A 141 -9.07 6.59 -15.97
CA ASP A 141 -7.78 6.76 -15.30
C ASP A 141 -7.72 8.12 -14.59
N VAL A 142 -8.17 9.18 -15.26
CA VAL A 142 -8.25 10.53 -14.67
C VAL A 142 -9.21 10.56 -13.48
N LEU A 143 -10.40 9.96 -13.59
CA LEU A 143 -11.38 9.87 -12.50
C LEU A 143 -10.79 9.19 -11.27
N LYS A 144 -10.08 8.07 -11.48
CA LYS A 144 -9.41 7.34 -10.40
C LYS A 144 -8.34 8.20 -9.76
N THR A 145 -7.42 8.76 -10.54
CA THR A 145 -6.32 9.59 -10.05
C THR A 145 -6.83 10.79 -9.25
N LYS A 146 -7.85 11.50 -9.75
CA LYS A 146 -8.42 12.65 -9.05
C LYS A 146 -9.20 12.29 -7.78
N THR A 147 -9.85 11.13 -7.77
CA THR A 147 -10.46 10.62 -6.54
C THR A 147 -9.39 10.22 -5.52
N ASP A 148 -8.31 9.58 -5.95
CA ASP A 148 -7.21 9.19 -5.07
C ASP A 148 -6.50 10.41 -4.48
N GLU A 149 -6.26 11.46 -5.27
CA GLU A 149 -5.72 12.75 -4.82
C GLU A 149 -6.63 13.37 -3.74
N TYR A 150 -7.95 13.41 -3.98
CA TYR A 150 -8.91 13.94 -3.02
C TYR A 150 -8.93 13.14 -1.71
N ILE A 151 -8.92 11.80 -1.77
CA ILE A 151 -8.86 10.94 -0.58
C ILE A 151 -7.57 11.19 0.21
N ALA A 152 -6.43 11.30 -0.49
CA ALA A 152 -5.13 11.54 0.15
C ALA A 152 -5.08 12.90 0.87
N GLU A 153 -5.62 13.95 0.25
CA GLU A 153 -5.76 15.27 0.85
C GLU A 153 -6.68 15.26 2.06
N GLN A 154 -7.88 14.68 1.91
CA GLN A 154 -8.90 14.64 2.95
C GLN A 154 -8.46 13.88 4.21
N LEU A 155 -7.66 12.82 4.05
CA LEU A 155 -7.18 11.99 5.15
C LEU A 155 -5.76 12.33 5.61
N GLY A 156 -5.07 13.25 4.92
CA GLY A 156 -3.68 13.61 5.22
C GLY A 156 -2.69 12.47 5.05
N SER A 157 -2.95 11.51 4.14
CA SER A 157 -2.13 10.32 3.95
C SER A 157 -2.08 9.89 2.49
N THR A 158 -0.87 9.79 1.93
CA THR A 158 -0.63 9.35 0.54
C THR A 158 -0.93 7.86 0.32
N LEU A 159 -0.93 7.05 1.38
CA LEU A 159 -1.23 5.62 1.33
C LEU A 159 -2.73 5.33 1.47
N ALA A 160 -3.51 6.29 1.97
CA ALA A 160 -4.94 6.12 2.17
C ALA A 160 -5.71 5.69 0.91
N PRO A 161 -5.54 6.30 -0.28
CA PRO A 161 -6.27 5.86 -1.47
C PRO A 161 -5.96 4.41 -1.87
N GLN A 162 -4.70 3.96 -1.67
CA GLN A 162 -4.28 2.60 -2.00
C GLN A 162 -4.92 1.56 -1.07
N LEU A 163 -5.05 1.90 0.22
CA LEU A 163 -5.64 1.02 1.23
C LEU A 163 -7.17 1.00 1.18
N VAL A 164 -7.80 2.14 0.87
CA VAL A 164 -9.26 2.24 0.74
C VAL A 164 -9.74 1.63 -0.59
N GLY A 165 -8.96 1.76 -1.66
CA GLY A 165 -9.11 0.98 -2.90
C GLY A 165 -10.42 1.20 -3.64
N TYR A 166 -10.79 2.45 -3.96
CA TYR A 166 -11.99 2.70 -4.77
C TYR A 166 -11.80 2.27 -6.22
N ASN A 167 -12.74 1.48 -6.72
CA ASN A 167 -12.78 1.07 -8.11
C ASN A 167 -13.50 2.13 -8.98
N VAL A 168 -13.05 2.33 -10.20
CA VAL A 168 -13.58 3.32 -11.15
C VAL A 168 -15.06 3.13 -11.46
N GLN A 169 -15.58 1.89 -11.52
CA GLN A 169 -17.01 1.68 -11.74
C GLN A 169 -17.84 2.17 -10.55
N LYS A 170 -17.31 2.04 -9.33
CA LYS A 170 -17.92 2.59 -8.12
C LYS A 170 -17.87 4.12 -8.15
N ILE A 171 -16.74 4.70 -8.53
CA ILE A 171 -16.58 6.15 -8.68
C ILE A 171 -17.60 6.71 -9.69
N LYS A 172 -17.72 6.09 -10.87
CA LYS A 172 -18.70 6.51 -11.88
C LYS A 172 -20.14 6.43 -11.40
N ARG A 173 -20.50 5.35 -10.69
CA ARG A 173 -21.86 5.16 -10.21
C ARG A 173 -22.23 6.11 -9.07
N ASP A 174 -21.30 6.33 -8.15
CA ASP A 174 -21.61 6.99 -6.87
C ASP A 174 -21.22 8.48 -6.89
N LEU A 175 -20.22 8.89 -7.69
CA LEU A 175 -19.68 10.26 -7.70
C LEU A 175 -19.93 11.03 -9.00
N VAL A 176 -20.36 10.36 -10.08
CA VAL A 176 -20.65 10.98 -11.38
C VAL A 176 -22.11 10.78 -11.74
N ARG A 177 -22.90 11.86 -11.69
CA ARG A 177 -24.29 11.82 -12.17
C ARG A 177 -24.31 11.70 -13.68
N GLN A 178 -25.31 11.01 -14.24
CA GLN A 178 -25.42 10.84 -15.70
C GLN A 178 -25.56 12.18 -16.44
N GLU A 179 -26.22 13.17 -15.82
CA GLU A 179 -26.35 14.54 -16.32
C GLU A 179 -25.05 15.36 -16.31
N ASN A 180 -24.04 14.89 -15.58
CA ASN A 180 -22.76 15.54 -15.37
C ASN A 180 -21.65 14.99 -16.28
N VAL A 181 -22.02 14.23 -17.32
CA VAL A 181 -21.10 13.73 -18.34
C VAL A 181 -21.39 14.45 -19.66
N TYR A 182 -20.35 15.04 -20.25
CA TYR A 182 -20.46 15.78 -21.50
C TYR A 182 -19.44 15.26 -22.52
N HIS A 183 -19.94 14.84 -23.68
CA HIS A 183 -19.13 14.36 -24.79
C HIS A 183 -18.95 15.51 -25.79
N GLU A 184 -17.71 15.85 -26.08
CA GLU A 184 -17.33 16.94 -26.99
C GLU A 184 -16.53 16.36 -28.16
N GLN A 185 -16.83 16.83 -29.38
CA GLN A 185 -15.99 16.57 -30.54
C GLN A 185 -15.31 17.88 -30.94
N ILE A 186 -13.99 17.94 -30.80
CA ILE A 186 -13.20 19.11 -31.15
C ILE A 186 -12.54 18.92 -32.51
N GLY A 187 -12.56 19.96 -33.34
CA GLY A 187 -11.79 20.00 -34.58
C GLY A 187 -10.36 20.44 -34.29
N VAL A 188 -9.38 19.56 -34.49
CA VAL A 188 -7.95 19.90 -34.47
C VAL A 188 -7.35 19.75 -35.88
N SER A 189 -6.11 20.21 -36.08
CA SER A 189 -5.42 20.15 -37.38
C SER A 189 -5.25 18.72 -37.94
N ILE A 190 -5.36 17.69 -37.09
CA ILE A 190 -5.21 16.28 -37.44
C ILE A 190 -6.57 15.61 -37.73
N GLY A 191 -7.68 16.32 -37.56
CA GLY A 191 -9.04 15.81 -37.76
C GLY A 191 -9.95 15.99 -36.54
N PRO A 192 -11.17 15.45 -36.57
CA PRO A 192 -12.05 15.45 -35.41
C PRO A 192 -11.49 14.56 -34.30
N MET A 193 -11.48 15.07 -33.07
CA MET A 193 -11.09 14.33 -31.86
C MET A 193 -12.22 14.34 -30.84
N HIS A 194 -12.32 13.25 -30.07
CA HIS A 194 -13.29 13.05 -29.03
C HIS A 194 -12.68 13.37 -27.67
N GLN A 195 -13.42 14.12 -26.86
CA GLN A 195 -13.06 14.50 -25.50
C GLN A 195 -14.28 14.28 -24.61
N VAL A 196 -14.07 13.69 -23.44
CA VAL A 196 -15.16 13.43 -22.49
C VAL A 196 -14.85 14.18 -21.21
N HIS A 197 -15.85 14.92 -20.74
CA HIS A 197 -15.82 15.70 -19.53
C HIS A 197 -16.75 15.08 -18.50
N ALA A 198 -16.32 15.02 -17.25
CA ALA A 198 -17.18 14.60 -16.14
C ALA A 198 -17.00 15.54 -14.96
N LEU A 199 -18.09 15.80 -14.23
CA LEU A 199 -18.05 16.52 -12.96
C LEU A 199 -18.14 15.52 -11.81
N LEU A 200 -17.02 15.31 -11.12
CA LEU A 200 -16.96 14.55 -9.87
C LEU A 200 -17.62 15.36 -8.76
N GLN A 201 -18.49 14.75 -7.97
CA GLN A 201 -19.12 15.38 -6.80
C GLN A 201 -18.80 14.58 -5.54
N PHE A 202 -18.04 15.17 -4.62
CA PHE A 202 -17.68 14.56 -3.35
C PHE A 202 -18.66 15.01 -2.26
N GLY A 203 -19.78 14.29 -2.16
CA GLY A 203 -20.82 14.53 -1.17
C GLY A 203 -20.39 14.21 0.28
N PRO A 204 -21.19 14.63 1.28
CA PRO A 204 -20.96 14.29 2.68
C PRO A 204 -21.00 12.77 2.94
N GLU A 205 -21.86 12.03 2.24
CA GLU A 205 -21.97 10.57 2.36
C GLU A 205 -20.66 9.86 1.97
N PHE A 206 -20.07 10.25 0.83
CA PHE A 206 -18.78 9.72 0.39
C PHE A 206 -17.67 10.03 1.40
N ARG A 207 -17.60 11.26 1.91
CA ARG A 207 -16.61 11.64 2.94
C ARG A 207 -16.75 10.80 4.21
N GLN A 208 -17.98 10.57 4.66
CA GLN A 208 -18.25 9.71 5.82
C GLN A 208 -17.84 8.27 5.54
N GLU A 209 -18.14 7.72 4.36
CA GLU A 209 -17.73 6.36 3.97
C GLU A 209 -16.21 6.21 3.96
N VAL A 210 -15.50 7.15 3.32
CA VAL A 210 -14.03 7.16 3.24
C VAL A 210 -13.43 7.25 4.65
N THR A 211 -13.96 8.14 5.49
CA THR A 211 -13.50 8.31 6.88
C THR A 211 -13.73 7.04 7.69
N HIS A 212 -14.90 6.42 7.57
CA HIS A 212 -15.26 5.20 8.29
C HIS A 212 -14.34 4.03 7.91
N LYS A 213 -14.16 3.80 6.60
CA LYS A 213 -13.22 2.79 6.10
C LYS A 213 -11.80 3.02 6.59
N TRP A 214 -11.35 4.29 6.57
CA TRP A 214 -10.03 4.64 7.07
C TRP A 214 -9.87 4.38 8.56
N THR A 215 -10.89 4.71 9.38
CA THR A 215 -10.87 4.43 10.82
C THR A 215 -10.85 2.93 11.09
N ASP A 216 -11.61 2.13 10.34
CA ASP A 216 -11.65 0.68 10.51
C ASP A 216 -10.31 0.04 10.15
N LEU A 217 -9.71 0.46 9.03
CA LEU A 217 -8.37 0.01 8.63
C LEU A 217 -7.32 0.40 9.68
N THR A 218 -7.37 1.65 10.17
CA THR A 218 -6.44 2.12 11.20
C THR A 218 -6.58 1.31 12.49
N ALA A 219 -7.82 1.03 12.91
CA ALA A 219 -8.08 0.21 14.10
C ALA A 219 -7.57 -1.23 13.92
N TYR A 220 -7.82 -1.83 12.76
CA TYR A 220 -7.33 -3.17 12.41
C TYR A 220 -5.81 -3.26 12.47
N TYR A 221 -5.10 -2.32 11.85
CA TYR A 221 -3.63 -2.33 11.86
C TYR A 221 -3.04 -2.06 13.25
N ARG A 222 -3.67 -1.21 14.07
CA ARG A 222 -3.26 -1.00 15.47
C ARG A 222 -3.45 -2.26 16.31
N LEU A 223 -4.54 -2.98 16.11
CA LEU A 223 -4.79 -4.25 16.79
C LEU A 223 -3.79 -5.33 16.35
N LEU A 224 -3.50 -5.40 15.05
CA LEU A 224 -2.49 -6.32 14.52
C LEU A 224 -1.10 -6.00 15.10
N GLN A 225 -0.75 -4.72 15.20
CA GLN A 225 0.52 -4.27 15.77
C GLN A 225 0.65 -4.64 17.25
N THR A 226 -0.37 -4.37 18.07
CA THR A 226 -0.33 -4.75 19.50
C THR A 226 -0.31 -6.27 19.67
N GLY A 227 -1.05 -7.00 18.83
CA GLY A 227 -1.02 -8.46 18.77
C GLY A 227 0.36 -9.02 18.43
N LEU A 228 1.05 -8.45 17.43
CA LEU A 228 2.41 -8.86 17.05
C LEU A 228 3.42 -8.58 18.16
N ILE A 229 3.33 -7.43 18.84
CA ILE A 229 4.20 -7.10 19.98
C ILE A 229 3.97 -8.10 21.13
N ALA A 230 2.72 -8.37 21.48
CA ALA A 230 2.37 -9.31 22.54
C ALA A 230 2.83 -10.74 22.20
N ALA A 231 2.61 -11.19 20.96
CA ALA A 231 3.08 -12.48 20.48
C ALA A 231 4.61 -12.59 20.52
N GLY A 232 5.32 -11.53 20.11
CA GLY A 232 6.78 -11.46 20.21
C GLY A 232 7.28 -11.57 21.65
N ALA A 233 6.63 -10.86 22.58
CA ALA A 233 6.96 -10.95 24.01
C ALA A 233 6.72 -12.36 24.57
N LEU A 234 5.58 -12.98 24.26
CA LEU A 234 5.29 -14.35 24.70
C LEU A 234 6.27 -15.38 24.12
N LEU A 235 6.63 -15.24 22.84
CA LEU A 235 7.63 -16.09 22.20
C LEU A 235 9.00 -15.95 22.87
N PHE A 236 9.40 -14.71 23.20
CA PHE A 236 10.62 -14.45 23.95
C PHE A 236 10.60 -15.09 25.34
N LEU A 237 9.54 -14.87 26.13
CA LEU A 237 9.37 -15.49 27.45
C LEU A 237 9.37 -17.03 27.35
N GLY A 238 8.66 -17.59 26.37
CA GLY A 238 8.61 -19.02 26.12
C GLY A 238 9.99 -19.61 25.80
N THR A 239 10.82 -18.87 25.05
CA THR A 239 12.21 -19.25 24.75
C THR A 239 13.06 -19.29 26.03
N VAL A 240 12.97 -18.26 26.87
CA VAL A 240 13.70 -18.20 28.15
C VAL A 240 13.26 -19.30 29.11
N PHE A 241 11.95 -19.55 29.22
CA PHE A 241 11.42 -20.62 30.07
C PHE A 241 11.86 -22.00 29.58
N SER A 242 11.82 -22.23 28.27
CA SER A 242 12.27 -23.49 27.66
C SER A 242 13.75 -23.75 27.92
N TYR A 243 14.58 -22.70 27.88
CA TYR A 243 15.99 -22.77 28.26
C TYR A 243 16.16 -23.24 29.72
N PHE A 244 15.52 -22.58 30.68
CA PHE A 244 15.64 -22.96 32.09
C PHE A 244 15.16 -24.39 32.37
N ARG A 245 14.09 -24.83 31.68
CA ARG A 245 13.59 -26.19 31.81
C ARG A 245 14.59 -27.22 31.28
N LEU A 246 15.19 -26.98 30.12
CA LEU A 246 16.20 -27.85 29.52
C LEU A 246 17.49 -27.88 30.37
N ASP A 247 17.88 -26.75 30.95
CA ASP A 247 19.05 -26.67 31.84
C ASP A 247 18.85 -27.51 33.10
N ASN A 248 17.68 -27.37 33.76
CA ASN A 248 17.31 -28.19 34.91
C ASN A 248 17.25 -29.69 34.57
N ALA A 249 16.71 -30.05 33.40
CA ALA A 249 16.61 -31.45 32.97
C ALA A 249 17.99 -32.08 32.69
N THR A 250 18.95 -31.30 32.20
CA THR A 250 20.30 -31.78 31.85
C THR A 250 21.30 -31.73 33.00
N ARG A 251 20.87 -31.31 34.20
CA ARG A 251 21.72 -31.16 35.40
C ARG A 251 22.99 -30.35 35.13
N GLY A 252 22.95 -29.43 34.16
CA GLY A 252 24.06 -28.57 33.78
C GLY A 252 25.13 -29.20 32.87
N TYR A 253 24.99 -30.45 32.42
CA TYR A 253 26.02 -31.14 31.61
C TYR A 253 26.26 -30.47 30.24
N TYR A 254 25.27 -29.71 29.73
CA TYR A 254 25.32 -29.07 28.40
C TYR A 254 25.16 -27.54 28.44
N THR A 255 25.39 -26.90 29.59
CA THR A 255 25.21 -25.44 29.80
C THR A 255 25.80 -24.58 28.68
N GLY A 256 27.05 -24.84 28.27
CA GLY A 256 27.70 -24.04 27.23
C GLY A 256 27.04 -24.12 25.85
N ARG A 257 26.58 -25.31 25.43
CA ARG A 257 25.89 -25.49 24.14
C ARG A 257 24.48 -24.89 24.19
N LEU A 258 23.80 -25.06 25.33
CA LEU A 258 22.45 -24.55 25.54
C LEU A 258 22.43 -23.01 25.51
N GLN A 259 23.40 -22.37 26.17
CA GLN A 259 23.54 -20.90 26.16
C GLN A 259 23.74 -20.36 24.75
N PHE A 260 24.57 -21.01 23.92
CA PHE A 260 24.79 -20.59 22.55
C PHE A 260 23.51 -20.70 21.71
N MET A 261 22.77 -21.80 21.82
CA MET A 261 21.51 -22.01 21.10
C MET A 261 20.45 -20.97 21.51
N THR A 262 20.34 -20.67 22.81
CA THR A 262 19.40 -19.65 23.30
C THR A 262 19.79 -18.25 22.85
N ALA A 263 21.09 -17.90 22.89
CA ALA A 263 21.57 -16.63 22.36
C ALA A 263 21.29 -16.51 20.85
N ALA A 264 21.52 -17.58 20.08
CA ALA A 264 21.21 -17.63 18.66
C ALA A 264 19.70 -17.50 18.40
N ALA A 265 18.85 -18.14 19.20
CA ALA A 265 17.39 -18.03 19.09
C ALA A 265 16.91 -16.60 19.39
N ILE A 266 17.42 -15.97 20.45
CA ILE A 266 17.09 -14.58 20.79
C ILE A 266 17.52 -13.64 19.66
N LEU A 267 18.74 -13.80 19.14
CA LEU A 267 19.21 -13.01 18.00
C LEU A 267 18.36 -13.22 16.75
N ALA A 268 17.91 -14.45 16.48
CA ALA A 268 17.01 -14.74 15.38
C ALA A 268 15.65 -14.04 15.57
N ILE A 269 15.10 -14.03 16.78
CA ILE A 269 13.83 -13.35 17.10
C ILE A 269 13.98 -11.84 16.93
N VAL A 270 15.03 -11.24 17.48
CA VAL A 270 15.29 -9.79 17.38
C VAL A 270 15.58 -9.39 15.93
N GLY A 271 16.38 -10.18 15.23
CA GLY A 271 16.68 -9.96 13.81
C GLY A 271 15.43 -10.05 12.94
N SER A 272 14.59 -11.06 13.17
CA SER A 272 13.31 -11.20 12.46
C SER A 272 12.37 -10.04 12.78
N GLY A 273 12.30 -9.62 14.05
CA GLY A 273 11.51 -8.46 14.47
C GLY A 273 11.96 -7.16 13.81
N ALA A 274 13.27 -6.92 13.71
CA ALA A 274 13.83 -5.75 13.01
C ALA A 274 13.53 -5.80 11.50
N VAL A 275 13.65 -6.96 10.88
CA VAL A 275 13.33 -7.16 9.46
C VAL A 275 11.84 -7.00 9.17
N LEU A 276 10.98 -7.33 10.12
CA LEU A 276 9.53 -7.17 10.00
C LEU A 276 9.12 -5.71 10.25
N ALA A 277 9.78 -5.02 11.19
CA ALA A 277 9.54 -3.61 11.48
C ALA A 277 9.81 -2.70 10.28
N GLN A 278 10.86 -2.95 9.50
CA GLN A 278 11.15 -2.15 8.29
C GLN A 278 10.12 -2.36 7.16
N TRP A 279 9.31 -3.43 7.21
CA TRP A 279 8.27 -3.72 6.20
C TRP A 279 6.93 -3.05 6.54
N ILE A 280 6.74 -2.64 7.79
CA ILE A 280 5.58 -1.89 8.24
C ILE A 280 5.89 -0.40 8.04
N TYR A 281 5.85 0.07 6.79
CA TYR A 281 6.19 1.46 6.41
C TYR A 281 5.25 2.53 7.00
N TRP A 282 4.15 2.13 7.64
CA TRP A 282 3.20 3.06 8.28
C TRP A 282 3.43 3.24 9.79
N LEU A 283 4.51 2.65 10.34
CA LEU A 283 5.07 2.97 11.66
C LEU A 283 6.05 4.14 11.53
#